data_AF-A0A6B3G7F9-F1
#
_entry.id   AF-A0A6B3G7F9-F1
#
_cell.length_a   1.000
_cell.length_b   1.000
_cell.length_c   1.000
_cell.angle_alpha   90.00
_cell.angle_beta   90.00
_cell.angle_gamma   90.00
#
_symmetry.space_group_name_H-M   'P 1'
#
loop_
_entity.id
_entity.type
_entity.pdbx_description
1 polymer ?
#
loop_
_entity_poly.entity_id
_entity_poly.type
_entity_poly.pdbx_seq_one_letter_code
_entity_poly.pdbx_strand_id
1 'polypeptide(L)' 'MTTFVDRVELHAAAGNGGHGCASVHREKFKPLGGPDGGNGGRGGDVILVVEQSVTTLL' A
#
# COMPACT_ATOMS: atom_id res chain seq x y z
N MET A 1 -4.34 -34.43 -28.80
CA MET A 1 -4.68 -33.00 -28.98
C MET A 1 -3.54 -32.17 -28.45
N THR A 2 -3.07 -31.20 -29.21
CA THR A 2 -2.06 -30.23 -28.77
C THR A 2 -2.76 -29.03 -28.16
N THR A 3 -2.36 -28.66 -26.94
CA THR A 3 -2.89 -27.49 -26.23
C THR A 3 -1.82 -26.42 -26.21
N PHE A 4 -2.18 -25.18 -26.54
CA PHE A 4 -1.30 -24.02 -26.45
C PHE A 4 -1.56 -23.26 -25.14
N VAL A 5 -0.50 -22.82 -24.48
CA VAL A 5 -0.55 -22.06 -23.21
C VAL A 5 0.47 -20.93 -23.27
N ASP A 6 0.02 -19.72 -22.98
CA ASP A 6 0.87 -18.54 -22.78
C ASP A 6 1.28 -18.42 -21.30
N ARG A 7 2.50 -17.93 -21.02
CA ARG A 7 3.04 -17.84 -19.66
C ARG A 7 3.96 -16.62 -19.52
N VAL A 8 3.70 -15.83 -18.48
CA VAL A 8 4.56 -14.73 -18.01
C VAL A 8 4.82 -14.86 -16.52
N GLU A 9 5.94 -14.31 -16.05
CA GLU A 9 6.26 -14.17 -14.63
C GLU A 9 6.22 -12.69 -14.25
N LEU A 10 5.49 -12.36 -13.17
CA LEU A 10 5.36 -11.00 -12.67
C LEU A 10 6.00 -10.87 -11.31
N HIS A 11 6.82 -9.82 -11.13
CA HIS A 11 7.38 -9.43 -9.84
C HIS A 11 6.66 -8.17 -9.40
N ALA A 12 5.73 -8.30 -8.45
CA ALA A 12 4.91 -7.19 -8.00
C ALA A 12 5.13 -6.92 -6.51
N ALA A 13 5.29 -5.65 -6.17
CA ALA A 13 5.35 -5.18 -4.80
C ALA A 13 4.37 -4.02 -4.65
N ALA A 14 3.56 -4.07 -3.59
CA ALA A 14 2.62 -3.01 -3.28
C ALA A 14 3.32 -1.87 -2.51
N GLY A 15 2.63 -0.76 -2.33
CA GLY A 15 3.17 0.38 -1.58
C GLY A 15 3.29 0.06 -0.09
N ASN A 16 4.40 0.45 0.54
CA ASN A 16 4.52 0.40 1.99
C ASN A 16 3.52 1.36 2.66
N GLY A 17 3.03 0.99 3.83
CA GLY A 17 2.29 1.91 4.68
C GLY A 17 3.17 3.04 5.21
N GLY A 18 2.56 4.18 5.50
CA GLY A 18 3.25 5.30 6.14
C GLY A 18 3.59 4.97 7.59
N HIS A 19 4.68 5.55 8.10
CA HIS A 19 4.96 5.49 9.53
C HIS A 19 4.03 6.43 10.30
N GLY A 20 3.59 6.00 11.48
CA GLY A 20 2.96 6.90 12.45
C GLY A 20 3.96 7.88 13.04
N CYS A 21 3.46 8.85 13.79
CA CYS A 21 4.28 9.86 14.44
C CYS A 21 4.26 9.65 15.96
N ALA A 22 5.42 9.69 16.60
CA ALA A 22 5.51 9.85 18.05
C ALA A 22 5.64 11.35 18.36
N SER A 23 4.57 11.96 18.87
CA SER A 23 4.53 13.38 19.21
C SER A 23 3.83 13.61 20.55
N VAL A 24 4.17 14.73 21.19
CA VAL A 24 3.56 15.21 22.43
C VAL A 24 3.09 16.65 22.22
N HIS A 25 1.85 16.92 22.62
CA HIS A 25 1.25 18.24 22.51
C HIS A 25 1.97 19.25 23.40
N ARG A 26 2.42 20.36 22.80
CA ARG A 26 3.15 21.44 23.49
C ARG A 26 2.35 22.74 23.40
N GLU A 27 1.98 23.24 24.56
CA GLU A 27 1.31 24.52 24.73
C GLU A 27 2.08 25.37 25.74
N LYS A 28 2.16 26.68 25.50
CA LYS A 28 2.87 27.59 26.40
C LYS A 28 2.21 27.53 27.79
N PHE A 29 3.02 27.33 28.83
CA PHE A 29 2.61 27.19 30.24
C PHE A 29 1.86 25.90 30.61
N LYS A 30 1.80 24.90 29.71
CA LYS A 30 1.30 23.56 30.02
C LYS A 30 2.46 22.58 30.15
N PRO A 31 2.69 21.97 31.34
CA PRO A 31 3.86 21.13 31.59
C PRO A 31 3.98 19.89 30.67
N LEU A 32 2.86 19.24 30.34
CA LEU A 32 2.79 18.19 29.31
C LEU A 32 1.36 18.09 28.76
N GLY A 33 1.18 18.23 27.44
CA GLY A 33 -0.14 18.18 26.81
C GLY A 33 -0.69 16.78 26.52
N GLY A 34 0.11 15.72 26.76
CA GLY A 34 -0.21 14.34 26.40
C GLY A 34 0.23 13.98 24.97
N PRO A 35 0.15 12.69 24.58
CA PRO A 35 0.51 12.24 23.24
C PRO A 35 -0.48 12.76 22.19
N ASP A 36 0.03 13.31 21.09
CA ASP A 36 -0.76 13.83 19.96
C ASP A 36 -0.27 13.31 18.60
N GLY A 37 0.51 12.23 18.63
CA GLY A 37 0.98 11.52 17.45
C GLY A 37 -0.15 10.87 16.64
N GLY A 38 -0.11 11.03 15.32
CA GLY A 38 -1.04 10.39 14.39
C GLY A 38 -0.60 9.00 13.93
N ASN A 39 -1.56 8.23 13.43
CA ASN A 39 -1.31 6.93 12.81
C ASN A 39 -0.69 7.07 11.41
N GLY A 40 0.06 6.05 11.02
CA GLY A 40 0.55 5.90 9.66
C GLY A 40 -0.57 5.60 8.66
N GLY A 41 -0.36 5.98 7.40
CA GLY A 41 -1.28 5.68 6.31
C GLY A 41 -1.20 4.21 5.88
N ARG A 42 -2.26 3.70 5.24
CA ARG A 42 -2.24 2.38 4.63
C ARG A 42 -1.29 2.35 3.43
N GLY A 43 -0.66 1.20 3.24
CA GLY A 43 0.09 0.90 2.02
C GLY A 43 -0.84 0.73 0.82
N GLY A 44 -0.24 0.65 -0.37
CA GLY A 44 -0.98 0.39 -1.60
C GLY A 44 -1.25 -1.11 -1.78
N ASP A 45 -2.15 -1.43 -2.70
CA ASP A 45 -2.46 -2.79 -3.13
C ASP A 45 -1.97 -3.02 -4.56
N VAL A 46 -1.66 -4.27 -4.91
CA VAL A 46 -1.52 -4.71 -6.31
C VAL A 46 -2.73 -5.58 -6.62
N ILE A 47 -3.51 -5.17 -7.63
CA ILE A 47 -4.75 -5.86 -8.01
C ILE A 47 -4.65 -6.25 -9.48
N LEU A 48 -4.84 -7.54 -9.76
CA LEU A 48 -5.05 -8.03 -11.11
C LEU A 48 -6.54 -7.93 -11.44
N VAL A 49 -6.87 -7.20 -12.50
CA VAL A 49 -8.25 -7.03 -12.97
C VAL A 49 -8.39 -7.75 -14.30
N VAL A 50 -9.40 -8.60 -14.39
CA VAL A 50 -9.71 -9.32 -15.62
C VAL A 50 -10.55 -8.43 -16.53
N GLU A 51 -10.13 -8.32 -17.78
CA GLU A 51 -10.87 -7.61 -18.82
C GLU A 51 -11.09 -8.54 -20.03
N GLN A 52 -12.32 -8.59 -20.55
CA GLN A 52 -12.69 -9.49 -21.66
C GLN A 52 -12.03 -9.12 -22.99
N SER A 53 -11.62 -7.86 -23.15
CA SER A 53 -10.96 -7.35 -24.36
C SER A 53 -9.47 -7.74 -24.42
N VAL A 54 -8.86 -8.11 -23.29
CA VAL A 54 -7.46 -8.48 -23.18
C VAL A 54 -7.32 -9.97 -23.51
N THR A 55 -6.56 -10.27 -24.56
CA THR A 55 -6.52 -11.61 -25.17
C THR A 55 -5.17 -12.32 -25.06
N THR A 56 -4.13 -11.62 -24.58
CA THR A 56 -2.75 -12.13 -24.49
C THR A 56 -2.08 -11.67 -23.19
N LEU A 57 -0.91 -12.22 -22.86
CA LEU A 57 -0.07 -11.79 -21.74
C LEU A 57 1.07 -10.82 -22.17
N LEU A 58 0.87 -10.09 -23.28
CA LEU A 58 1.84 -9.11 -23.83
C LEU A 58 1.69 -7.73 -23.20
#